data_AF-A0A246PI71-F1
#
_entry.id   AF-A0A246PI71-F1
#
_cell.length_a   1.000
_cell.length_b   1.000
_cell.length_c   1.000
_cell.angle_alpha   90.00
_cell.angle_beta   90.00
_cell.angle_gamma   90.00
#
_symmetry.space_group_name_H-M   'P 1'
#
loop_
_entity.id
_entity.type
_entity.pdbx_description
1 polymer ?
#
loop_
_entity_poly.entity_id
_entity_poly.type
_entity_poly.pdbx_seq_one_letter_code
_entity_poly.pdbx_strand_id
1 'polypeptide(L)'
;MEKEQTIAYPQFRSFMKSHLTYSQISGYKASIDEIKKDIRSIDLTTALIILSKFSVLNNAGKNELKEKLKPFIKNMDLEIKEKTEPYDLLNIMYSIKWFLAYGENKPVIFEYKKPYPEFLHVFLTLLKITDYMFMFESADSYEQAEDFILKSTLFNRDPEVDKALFRQDIMFNHLAKDNAICSPKEYIDIHQIFEKHYGYTIFQYVTTLFTLNTPCITQISLNNIMHSGDWGINITNFFDPVSDQKTAINITKEVCRDIDSLKQWALNTINNPFDYEEILATPLFKSNEKIYPFSPSYMGMAIFDGLSFKLNNCCRKEKKEFFPFFGRLFESYVSAILEKAINEAEIEEYKYIEEFKFGNENKDSSDAYILLGKSLLIIECKSGRIRKETKILADQTTSSDAFQKYVLGPIKQANDAFEAILNTPKNNIFDNVKNVYILSVSMQAFPRIPKYHKSLKEEKYVNSLNSKVKFVDYIGLSDLELLAYIISKHNKSIFKLLTNKKKNDDYLPFSHYYYKEYGGIKRIDYLTKVLEPLFEGMREILFHKE
;
A
#
# COMPACT_ATOMS: atom_id res chain seq x y z
N MET A 1 -23.93 17.72 9.05
CA MET A 1 -23.05 16.58 9.33
C MET A 1 -23.94 15.41 9.70
N GLU A 2 -23.92 14.32 8.93
CA GLU A 2 -24.71 13.12 9.23
C GLU A 2 -24.20 12.45 10.54
N LYS A 3 -25.05 11.66 11.21
CA LYS A 3 -24.70 10.96 12.47
C LYS A 3 -23.40 10.15 12.35
N GLU A 4 -23.19 9.49 11.21
CA GLU A 4 -21.99 8.69 10.96
C GLU A 4 -20.72 9.54 10.86
N GLN A 5 -20.79 10.73 10.26
CA GLN A 5 -19.67 11.67 10.16
C GLN A 5 -19.24 12.18 11.54
N THR A 6 -20.20 12.47 12.43
CA THR A 6 -19.92 12.88 13.81
C THR A 6 -19.16 11.83 14.61
N ILE A 7 -19.37 10.53 14.31
CA ILE A 7 -18.67 9.42 14.95
C ILE A 7 -17.30 9.18 14.28
N ALA A 8 -17.25 9.24 12.95
CA ALA A 8 -16.07 8.91 12.18
C ALA A 8 -14.95 9.94 12.32
N TYR A 9 -15.28 11.23 12.30
CA TYR A 9 -14.26 12.29 12.18
C TYR A 9 -13.36 12.43 13.41
N PRO A 10 -13.84 12.27 14.65
CA PRO A 10 -12.96 12.15 15.82
C PRO A 10 -11.98 10.98 15.71
N GLN A 11 -12.40 9.85 15.12
CA GLN A 11 -11.52 8.70 14.88
C GLN A 11 -10.51 9.01 13.77
N PHE A 12 -10.91 9.66 12.66
CA PHE A 12 -9.96 10.10 11.65
C PHE A 12 -8.89 11.03 12.23
N ARG A 13 -9.28 11.98 13.08
CA ARG A 13 -8.32 12.87 13.76
C ARG A 13 -7.34 12.16 14.70
N SER A 14 -7.60 10.91 15.11
CA SER A 14 -6.68 10.18 15.98
C SER A 14 -5.56 9.45 15.21
N PHE A 15 -5.76 9.12 13.93
CA PHE A 15 -4.75 8.42 13.13
C PHE A 15 -4.29 9.15 11.87
N MET A 16 -5.13 10.03 11.29
CA MET A 16 -4.74 10.88 10.18
C MET A 16 -3.95 12.07 10.70
N LYS A 17 -2.87 12.38 10.00
CA LYS A 17 -2.00 13.51 10.33
C LYS A 17 -2.30 14.67 9.38
N SER A 18 -2.33 15.88 9.94
CA SER A 18 -2.32 17.11 9.15
C SER A 18 -0.90 17.42 8.70
N HIS A 19 -0.77 18.18 7.62
CA HIS A 19 0.54 18.59 7.08
C HIS A 19 0.67 20.10 7.11
N LEU A 20 1.89 20.55 7.37
CA LEU A 20 2.21 21.95 7.42
C LEU A 20 2.15 22.56 6.01
N THR A 21 1.64 23.79 5.91
CA THR A 21 1.66 24.56 4.67
C THR A 21 2.47 25.84 4.83
N TYR A 22 2.86 26.45 3.72
CA TYR A 22 3.64 27.69 3.80
C TYR A 22 2.84 28.82 4.42
N SER A 23 1.57 28.97 4.06
CA SER A 23 0.68 29.99 4.64
C SER A 23 0.50 29.88 6.15
N GLN A 24 0.55 28.67 6.72
CA GLN A 24 0.50 28.45 8.17
C GLN A 24 1.76 28.95 8.91
N ILE A 25 2.91 29.00 8.21
CA ILE A 25 4.17 29.49 8.77
C ILE A 25 4.33 30.99 8.51
N SER A 26 4.16 31.40 7.26
CA SER A 26 4.44 32.77 6.82
C SER A 26 3.30 33.73 7.15
N GLY A 27 2.06 33.23 7.23
CA GLY A 27 0.85 34.04 7.31
C GLY A 27 0.35 34.54 5.96
N TYR A 28 0.97 34.12 4.84
CA TYR A 28 0.53 34.47 3.49
C TYR A 28 0.64 33.27 2.54
N LYS A 29 -0.28 33.18 1.59
CA LYS A 29 -0.26 32.16 0.54
C LYS A 29 0.51 32.68 -0.66
N ALA A 30 1.62 32.04 -1.02
CA ALA A 30 2.42 32.41 -2.19
C ALA A 30 1.63 32.16 -3.48
N SER A 31 1.80 33.01 -4.49
CA SER A 31 1.17 32.84 -5.81
C SER A 31 1.82 31.71 -6.63
N ILE A 32 1.11 31.19 -7.64
CA ILE A 32 1.64 30.20 -8.57
C ILE A 32 2.91 30.71 -9.28
N ASP A 33 2.96 31.99 -9.63
CA ASP A 33 4.14 32.58 -10.29
C ASP A 33 5.34 32.69 -9.35
N GLU A 34 5.12 32.98 -8.07
CA GLU A 34 6.18 32.89 -7.05
C GLU A 34 6.71 31.46 -6.93
N ILE A 35 5.83 30.45 -6.89
CA ILE A 35 6.24 29.05 -6.83
C ILE A 35 7.07 28.66 -8.07
N LYS A 36 6.63 29.06 -9.27
CA LYS A 36 7.38 28.79 -10.51
C LYS A 36 8.75 29.47 -10.51
N LYS A 37 8.85 30.71 -10.02
CA LYS A 37 10.13 31.41 -9.86
C LYS A 37 11.05 30.69 -8.87
N ASP A 38 10.51 30.28 -7.72
CA ASP A 38 11.27 29.51 -6.73
C ASP A 38 11.81 28.21 -7.32
N ILE A 39 10.99 27.45 -8.05
CA ILE A 39 11.39 26.20 -8.72
C ILE A 39 12.52 26.46 -9.72
N ARG A 40 12.38 27.47 -10.60
CA ARG A 40 13.39 27.81 -11.62
C ARG A 40 14.70 28.34 -11.05
N SER A 41 14.68 28.83 -9.81
CA SER A 41 15.88 29.33 -9.15
C SER A 41 16.83 28.23 -8.67
N ILE A 42 16.40 26.96 -8.66
CA ILE A 42 17.20 25.80 -8.28
C ILE A 42 17.39 24.89 -9.49
N ASP A 43 18.58 24.29 -9.59
CA ASP A 43 18.80 23.20 -10.53
C ASP A 43 17.81 22.05 -10.27
N LEU A 44 17.11 21.62 -11.32
CA LEU A 44 16.08 20.58 -11.23
C LEU A 44 16.62 19.28 -10.63
N THR A 45 17.82 18.84 -11.04
CA THR A 45 18.42 17.62 -10.53
C THR A 45 18.66 17.72 -9.02
N THR A 46 19.27 18.81 -8.57
CA THR A 46 19.51 19.07 -7.15
C THR A 46 18.20 19.07 -6.35
N ALA A 47 17.15 19.71 -6.85
CA ALA A 47 15.85 19.73 -6.19
C ALA A 47 15.23 18.33 -6.06
N LEU A 48 15.29 17.51 -7.12
CA LEU A 48 14.78 16.14 -7.09
C LEU A 48 15.56 15.26 -6.12
N ILE A 49 16.89 15.39 -6.06
CA ILE A 49 17.72 14.66 -5.09
C ILE A 49 17.35 15.05 -3.65
N ILE A 50 17.11 16.33 -3.38
CA ILE A 50 16.68 16.80 -2.05
C ILE A 50 15.29 16.26 -1.69
N LEU A 51 14.33 16.29 -2.61
CA LEU A 51 12.98 15.73 -2.38
C LEU A 51 13.02 14.21 -2.15
N SER A 52 13.84 13.51 -2.94
CA SER A 52 14.14 12.09 -2.77
C SER A 52 14.73 11.82 -1.37
N LYS A 53 15.64 12.66 -0.86
CA LYS A 53 16.13 12.59 0.53
C LYS A 53 15.01 12.80 1.56
N PHE A 54 14.14 13.79 1.38
CA PHE A 54 12.99 14.00 2.29
C PHE A 54 12.06 12.78 2.34
N SER A 55 11.94 12.01 1.26
CA SER A 55 11.14 10.78 1.21
C SER A 55 11.68 9.66 2.11
N VAL A 56 12.97 9.69 2.47
CA VAL A 56 13.66 8.68 3.30
C VAL A 56 14.08 9.21 4.68
N LEU A 57 13.64 10.42 5.04
CA LEU A 57 13.90 11.00 6.36
C LEU A 57 13.26 10.15 7.46
N ASN A 58 14.07 9.70 8.42
CA ASN A 58 13.58 8.92 9.55
C ASN A 58 12.64 9.72 10.47
N ASN A 59 11.87 9.01 11.29
CA ASN A 59 10.92 9.62 12.22
C ASN A 59 11.60 10.59 13.21
N ALA A 60 12.82 10.29 13.66
CA ALA A 60 13.59 11.16 14.54
C ALA A 60 13.91 12.51 13.86
N GLY A 61 14.35 12.47 12.60
CA GLY A 61 14.65 13.65 11.79
C GLY A 61 13.40 14.43 11.40
N LYS A 62 12.28 13.77 11.12
CA LYS A 62 10.98 14.44 10.92
C LYS A 62 10.54 15.17 12.19
N ASN A 63 10.66 14.54 13.36
CA ASN A 63 10.38 15.16 14.65
C ASN A 63 11.32 16.35 14.91
N GLU A 64 12.61 16.21 14.64
CA GLU A 64 13.57 17.31 14.78
C GLU A 64 13.18 18.50 13.88
N LEU A 65 12.83 18.24 12.61
CA LEU A 65 12.37 19.26 11.69
C LEU A 65 11.10 19.95 12.20
N LYS A 66 10.14 19.17 12.70
CA LYS A 66 8.91 19.69 13.31
C LYS A 66 9.20 20.61 14.50
N GLU A 67 10.05 20.20 15.43
CA GLU A 67 10.42 21.03 16.59
C GLU A 67 11.07 22.35 16.16
N LYS A 68 11.92 22.33 15.13
CA LYS A 68 12.51 23.56 14.57
C LYS A 68 11.47 24.48 13.91
N LEU A 69 10.39 23.92 13.36
CA LEU A 69 9.34 24.69 12.68
C LEU A 69 8.27 25.21 13.64
N LYS A 70 8.03 24.54 14.77
CA LYS A 70 7.00 24.90 15.76
C LYS A 70 6.99 26.39 16.14
N PRO A 71 8.11 27.09 16.39
CA PRO A 71 8.10 28.51 16.74
C PRO A 71 7.49 29.41 15.66
N PHE A 72 7.47 28.98 14.41
CA PHE A 72 7.02 29.77 13.26
C PHE A 72 5.56 29.51 12.86
N ILE A 73 4.93 28.45 13.38
CA ILE A 73 3.54 28.12 13.07
C ILE A 73 2.60 29.15 13.71
N LYS A 74 1.85 29.87 12.87
CA LYS A 74 0.87 30.89 13.26
C LYS A 74 -0.54 30.30 13.27
N ASN A 75 -1.41 30.85 14.13
CA ASN A 75 -2.87 30.66 14.07
C ASN A 75 -3.33 29.19 14.04
N MET A 76 -2.73 28.33 14.85
CA MET A 76 -3.10 26.91 14.96
C MET A 76 -3.25 26.52 16.43
N ASP A 77 -4.34 25.82 16.75
CA ASP A 77 -4.58 25.28 18.09
C ASP A 77 -3.42 24.35 18.50
N LEU A 78 -3.05 24.39 19.78
CA LEU A 78 -1.91 23.61 20.31
C LEU A 78 -2.04 22.12 20.01
N GLU A 79 -3.24 21.54 20.13
CA GLU A 79 -3.46 20.12 19.83
C GLU A 79 -3.21 19.79 18.35
N ILE A 80 -3.66 20.65 17.43
CA ILE A 80 -3.48 20.47 15.98
C ILE A 80 -2.00 20.66 15.63
N LYS A 81 -1.35 21.66 16.25
CA LYS A 81 0.08 21.92 16.11
C LYS A 81 0.94 20.73 16.53
N GLU A 82 0.57 20.04 17.60
CA GLU A 82 1.24 18.83 18.06
C GLU A 82 0.98 17.60 17.18
N LYS A 83 -0.10 17.57 16.39
CA LYS A 83 -0.39 16.46 15.46
C LYS A 83 0.03 16.74 14.01
N THR A 84 0.41 17.98 13.70
CA THR A 84 0.84 18.37 12.36
C THR A 84 2.26 17.86 12.08
N GLU A 85 2.40 17.17 10.96
CA GLU A 85 3.69 16.75 10.41
C GLU A 85 4.25 17.81 9.45
N PRO A 86 5.58 17.90 9.29
CA PRO A 86 6.16 18.82 8.31
C PRO A 86 5.68 18.55 6.87
N TYR A 87 5.49 17.27 6.51
CA TYR A 87 5.01 16.80 5.21
C TYR A 87 4.71 15.30 5.25
N ASP A 88 3.99 14.78 4.26
CA ASP A 88 3.90 13.35 3.93
C ASP A 88 4.47 13.01 2.54
N LEU A 89 4.37 11.73 2.15
CA LEU A 89 4.80 11.26 0.85
C LEU A 89 4.03 11.93 -0.29
N LEU A 90 2.72 12.19 -0.12
CA LEU A 90 1.90 12.82 -1.14
C LEU A 90 2.37 14.25 -1.42
N ASN A 91 2.69 15.02 -0.38
CA ASN A 91 3.27 16.36 -0.53
C ASN A 91 4.60 16.33 -1.30
N ILE A 92 5.46 15.35 -1.01
CA ILE A 92 6.74 15.19 -1.71
C ILE A 92 6.50 14.83 -3.17
N MET A 93 5.65 13.84 -3.47
CA MET A 93 5.40 13.38 -4.84
C MET A 93 4.76 14.48 -5.69
N TYR A 94 3.81 15.23 -5.12
CA TYR A 94 3.23 16.38 -5.80
C TYR A 94 4.27 17.48 -6.03
N SER A 95 5.17 17.71 -5.06
CA SER A 95 6.27 18.66 -5.24
C SER A 95 7.24 18.22 -6.34
N ILE A 96 7.62 16.94 -6.38
CA ILE A 96 8.44 16.36 -7.46
C ILE A 96 7.78 16.64 -8.81
N LYS A 97 6.47 16.43 -8.93
CA LYS A 97 5.73 16.72 -10.16
C LYS A 97 5.81 18.20 -10.56
N TRP A 98 5.68 19.13 -9.61
CA TRP A 98 5.86 20.56 -9.87
C TRP A 98 7.28 20.93 -10.31
N PHE A 99 8.30 20.37 -9.65
CA PHE A 99 9.69 20.57 -10.06
C PHE A 99 9.96 19.99 -11.46
N LEU A 100 9.48 18.79 -11.76
CA LEU A 100 9.57 18.19 -13.11
C LEU A 100 8.90 19.06 -14.18
N ALA A 101 7.70 19.59 -13.87
CA ALA A 101 6.93 20.42 -14.79
C ALA A 101 7.60 21.77 -15.09
N TYR A 102 8.14 22.45 -14.08
CA TYR A 102 8.56 23.86 -14.20
C TYR A 102 10.06 24.12 -14.02
N GLY A 103 10.81 23.13 -13.55
CA GLY A 103 12.25 23.25 -13.26
C GLY A 103 13.13 23.20 -14.50
N GLU A 104 14.35 23.72 -14.35
CA GLU A 104 15.36 23.80 -15.40
C GLU A 104 16.69 23.23 -14.89
N ASN A 105 17.49 22.64 -15.79
CA ASN A 105 18.82 22.07 -15.46
C ASN A 105 19.90 23.15 -15.24
N LYS A 106 19.54 24.42 -15.46
CA LYS A 106 20.38 25.56 -15.13
C LYS A 106 19.49 26.55 -14.36
N PRO A 107 19.87 26.93 -13.14
CA PRO A 107 19.05 27.83 -12.35
C PRO A 107 18.97 29.20 -13.02
N VAL A 108 17.76 29.73 -13.11
CA VAL A 108 17.51 31.11 -13.54
C VAL A 108 17.92 32.04 -12.40
N ILE A 109 18.89 32.92 -12.67
CA ILE A 109 19.34 33.93 -11.71
C ILE A 109 18.31 35.04 -11.69
N PHE A 110 17.50 35.09 -10.63
CA PHE A 110 16.67 36.25 -10.32
C PHE A 110 17.50 37.25 -9.49
N GLU A 111 17.18 38.55 -9.57
CA GLU A 111 17.93 39.63 -8.88
C GLU A 111 17.95 39.47 -7.34
N TYR A 112 17.12 38.60 -6.77
CA TYR A 112 17.15 38.24 -5.36
C TYR A 112 18.19 37.15 -5.09
N LYS A 113 19.27 37.50 -4.38
CA LYS A 113 20.22 36.53 -3.81
C LYS A 113 19.46 35.50 -2.97
N LYS A 114 19.71 34.20 -3.20
CA LYS A 114 19.22 33.11 -2.34
C LYS A 114 19.67 33.37 -0.90
N PRO A 115 18.77 33.69 0.05
CA PRO A 115 19.17 33.98 1.43
C PRO A 115 19.47 32.68 2.21
N TYR A 116 19.14 31.52 1.64
CA TYR A 116 19.07 30.25 2.33
C TYR A 116 19.78 29.13 1.56
N PRO A 117 20.26 28.08 2.26
CA PRO A 117 20.76 26.85 1.63
C PRO A 117 19.69 26.19 0.74
N GLU A 118 20.13 25.42 -0.26
CA GLU A 118 19.25 24.80 -1.25
C GLU A 118 18.20 23.88 -0.62
N PHE A 119 18.57 23.09 0.40
CA PHE A 119 17.61 22.22 1.08
C PHE A 119 16.44 22.99 1.70
N LEU A 120 16.72 24.15 2.32
CA LEU A 120 15.70 24.96 2.97
C LEU A 120 14.81 25.62 1.92
N HIS A 121 15.38 26.08 0.81
CA HIS A 121 14.60 26.63 -0.29
C HIS A 121 13.68 25.56 -0.89
N VAL A 122 14.17 24.37 -1.22
CA VAL A 122 13.34 23.26 -1.72
C VAL A 122 12.23 22.91 -0.73
N PHE A 123 12.54 22.87 0.56
CA PHE A 123 11.56 22.61 1.61
C PHE A 123 10.47 23.69 1.68
N LEU A 124 10.84 24.98 1.66
CA LEU A 124 9.87 26.08 1.65
C LEU A 124 9.01 26.05 0.37
N THR A 125 9.60 25.73 -0.79
CA THR A 125 8.85 25.55 -2.04
C THR A 125 7.87 24.38 -1.96
N LEU A 126 8.26 23.25 -1.34
CA LEU A 126 7.34 22.12 -1.06
C LEU A 126 6.15 22.58 -0.22
N LEU A 127 6.38 23.38 0.82
CA LEU A 127 5.29 23.90 1.65
C LEU A 127 4.37 24.86 0.86
N LYS A 128 4.92 25.67 -0.04
CA LYS A 128 4.14 26.55 -0.93
C LYS A 128 3.30 25.74 -1.92
N ILE A 129 3.86 24.69 -2.50
CA ILE A 129 3.12 23.76 -3.38
C ILE A 129 1.99 23.06 -2.60
N THR A 130 2.26 22.71 -1.34
CA THR A 130 1.27 22.06 -0.46
C THR A 130 0.05 22.94 -0.19
N ASP A 131 0.19 24.28 -0.15
CA ASP A 131 -0.96 25.20 -0.08
C ASP A 131 -1.93 25.05 -1.27
N TYR A 132 -1.46 24.54 -2.42
CA TYR A 132 -2.25 24.35 -3.64
C TYR A 132 -2.73 22.92 -3.85
N MET A 133 -2.14 21.93 -3.17
CA MET A 133 -2.57 20.53 -3.28
C MET A 133 -4.05 20.37 -2.90
N PHE A 134 -4.51 21.19 -1.96
CA PHE A 134 -5.87 21.19 -1.42
C PHE A 134 -6.83 22.18 -2.10
N MET A 135 -6.38 22.96 -3.10
CA MET A 135 -7.26 23.93 -3.79
C MET A 135 -8.10 23.30 -4.91
N PHE A 136 -7.69 22.15 -5.44
CA PHE A 136 -8.43 21.44 -6.49
C PHE A 136 -9.70 20.75 -5.96
N GLU A 137 -9.87 20.74 -4.65
CA GLU A 137 -11.05 20.27 -3.94
C GLU A 137 -11.36 21.36 -2.91
N SER A 138 -12.04 22.46 -3.29
CA SER A 138 -12.61 23.34 -2.27
C SER A 138 -13.53 22.46 -1.43
N ALA A 139 -13.14 22.19 -0.18
CA ALA A 139 -13.81 21.25 0.72
C ALA A 139 -15.14 21.81 1.23
N ASP A 140 -15.97 22.30 0.31
CA ASP A 140 -17.28 22.87 0.59
C ASP A 140 -18.28 21.75 0.92
N SER A 141 -17.93 20.48 0.66
CA SER A 141 -18.72 19.31 1.05
C SER A 141 -17.92 18.22 1.78
N TYR A 142 -18.60 17.50 2.67
CA TYR A 142 -18.07 16.32 3.36
C TYR A 142 -17.71 15.17 2.41
N GLU A 143 -18.34 15.12 1.23
CA GLU A 143 -18.08 14.10 0.21
C GLU A 143 -16.68 14.25 -0.40
N GLN A 144 -16.28 15.48 -0.71
CA GLN A 144 -14.93 15.77 -1.21
C GLN A 144 -13.86 15.42 -0.17
N ALA A 145 -14.13 15.66 1.12
CA ALA A 145 -13.24 15.24 2.19
C ALA A 145 -13.09 13.71 2.24
N GLU A 146 -14.18 12.96 2.05
CA GLU A 146 -14.15 11.50 1.98
C GLU A 146 -13.41 10.96 0.75
N ASP A 147 -13.54 11.64 -0.41
CA ASP A 147 -12.79 11.33 -1.62
C ASP A 147 -11.30 11.63 -1.45
N PHE A 148 -10.95 12.72 -0.78
CA PHE A 148 -9.57 13.02 -0.41
C PHE A 148 -8.97 11.93 0.47
N ILE A 149 -9.69 11.49 1.51
CA ILE A 149 -9.26 10.39 2.39
C ILE A 149 -9.02 9.13 1.56
N LEU A 150 -9.92 8.83 0.61
CA LEU A 150 -9.78 7.69 -0.30
C LEU A 150 -8.51 7.80 -1.14
N LYS A 151 -8.29 8.92 -1.84
CA LYS A 151 -7.09 9.10 -2.67
C LYS A 151 -5.81 9.04 -1.83
N SER A 152 -5.77 9.79 -0.72
CA SER A 152 -4.62 9.85 0.19
C SER A 152 -4.25 8.47 0.74
N THR A 153 -5.22 7.69 1.22
CA THR A 153 -4.97 6.33 1.75
C THR A 153 -4.43 5.38 0.69
N LEU A 154 -4.77 5.59 -0.59
CA LEU A 154 -4.31 4.72 -1.67
C LEU A 154 -2.89 5.02 -2.14
N PHE A 155 -2.39 6.26 -1.95
CA PHE A 155 -1.04 6.66 -2.38
C PHE A 155 -0.04 6.82 -1.22
N ASN A 156 -0.49 7.14 -0.01
CA ASN A 156 0.36 7.33 1.17
C ASN A 156 0.48 6.02 1.95
N ARG A 157 1.13 5.03 1.34
CA ARG A 157 1.28 3.69 1.93
C ARG A 157 2.64 3.51 2.56
N ASP A 158 2.64 2.74 3.65
CA ASP A 158 3.87 2.24 4.21
C ASP A 158 4.60 1.35 3.19
N PRO A 159 5.95 1.42 3.14
CA PRO A 159 6.71 0.68 2.14
C PRO A 159 6.55 -0.83 2.16
N GLU A 160 6.14 -1.41 3.31
CA GLU A 160 5.87 -2.85 3.53
C GLU A 160 6.80 -3.80 2.73
N VAL A 161 8.11 -3.48 2.67
CA VAL A 161 9.09 -4.16 1.81
C VAL A 161 9.21 -5.63 2.17
N ASP A 162 9.26 -5.91 3.47
CA ASP A 162 9.25 -7.26 4.01
C ASP A 162 8.00 -8.04 3.60
N LYS A 163 6.83 -7.40 3.61
CA LYS A 163 5.58 -8.03 3.16
C LYS A 163 5.55 -8.26 1.68
N ALA A 164 6.03 -7.31 0.88
CA ALA A 164 6.18 -7.50 -0.54
C ALA A 164 7.09 -8.71 -0.86
N LEU A 165 8.17 -8.89 -0.11
CA LEU A 165 9.12 -10.00 -0.26
C LEU A 165 8.51 -11.37 0.05
N PHE A 166 7.87 -11.56 1.21
CA PHE A 166 7.28 -12.88 1.51
C PHE A 166 6.03 -13.15 0.66
N ARG A 167 5.25 -12.13 0.29
CA ARG A 167 4.07 -12.30 -0.58
C ARG A 167 4.50 -12.79 -1.96
N GLN A 168 5.48 -12.12 -2.58
CA GLN A 168 5.96 -12.54 -3.90
C GLN A 168 6.59 -13.93 -3.84
N ASP A 169 7.31 -14.26 -2.78
CA ASP A 169 7.98 -15.55 -2.66
C ASP A 169 6.97 -16.68 -2.50
N ILE A 170 6.04 -16.54 -1.54
CA ILE A 170 5.02 -17.56 -1.32
C ILE A 170 4.11 -17.70 -2.54
N MET A 171 3.60 -16.59 -3.11
CA MET A 171 2.66 -16.66 -4.22
C MET A 171 3.33 -17.05 -5.53
N PHE A 172 4.40 -16.36 -5.93
CA PHE A 172 4.97 -16.52 -7.26
C PHE A 172 6.10 -17.55 -7.33
N ASN A 173 6.89 -17.75 -6.27
CA ASN A 173 8.01 -18.68 -6.30
C ASN A 173 7.64 -20.08 -5.76
N HIS A 174 6.73 -20.15 -4.78
CA HIS A 174 6.30 -21.42 -4.19
C HIS A 174 4.97 -21.91 -4.76
N LEU A 175 3.87 -21.21 -4.49
CA LEU A 175 2.52 -21.67 -4.87
C LEU A 175 2.39 -21.82 -6.39
N ALA A 176 2.88 -20.87 -7.19
CA ALA A 176 2.76 -20.95 -8.64
C ALA A 176 3.50 -22.13 -9.32
N LYS A 177 4.37 -22.85 -8.59
CA LYS A 177 5.00 -24.10 -9.09
C LYS A 177 4.13 -25.33 -8.84
N ASP A 178 3.14 -25.23 -7.97
CA ASP A 178 2.23 -26.33 -7.69
C ASP A 178 1.06 -26.31 -8.69
N ASN A 179 1.06 -27.28 -9.59
CA ASN A 179 0.02 -27.39 -10.61
C ASN A 179 -1.34 -27.82 -10.03
N ALA A 180 -1.39 -28.27 -8.77
CA ALA A 180 -2.62 -28.72 -8.12
C ALA A 180 -3.49 -27.56 -7.58
N ILE A 181 -2.94 -26.34 -7.46
CA ILE A 181 -3.67 -25.18 -6.92
C ILE A 181 -4.81 -24.70 -7.80
N CYS A 182 -4.82 -25.08 -9.08
CA CYS A 182 -5.82 -24.65 -10.04
C CYS A 182 -6.08 -25.74 -11.08
N SER A 183 -7.15 -25.59 -11.84
CA SER A 183 -7.43 -26.55 -12.90
C SER A 183 -6.33 -26.52 -13.97
N PRO A 184 -6.03 -27.64 -14.66
CA PRO A 184 -5.02 -27.66 -15.72
C PRO A 184 -5.23 -26.64 -16.85
N LYS A 185 -6.47 -26.14 -17.02
CA LYS A 185 -6.82 -25.10 -18.00
C LYS A 185 -6.45 -23.69 -17.54
N GLU A 186 -6.44 -23.45 -16.23
CA GLU A 186 -6.14 -22.17 -15.59
C GLU A 186 -4.66 -22.05 -15.21
N TYR A 187 -3.93 -23.16 -15.17
CA TYR A 187 -2.51 -23.16 -14.85
C TYR A 187 -1.69 -22.36 -15.87
N ILE A 188 -0.79 -21.54 -15.35
CA ILE A 188 0.16 -20.75 -16.12
C ILE A 188 1.55 -20.95 -15.51
N ASP A 189 2.49 -21.44 -16.32
CA ASP A 189 3.91 -21.43 -15.95
C ASP A 189 4.44 -19.99 -16.09
N ILE A 190 4.22 -19.21 -15.04
CA ILE A 190 4.64 -17.81 -15.00
C ILE A 190 6.17 -17.68 -14.99
N HIS A 191 6.91 -18.68 -14.54
CA HIS A 191 8.37 -18.65 -14.49
C HIS A 191 8.94 -18.73 -15.90
N GLN A 192 8.52 -19.74 -16.67
CA GLN A 192 8.96 -19.91 -18.05
C GLN A 192 8.54 -18.72 -18.93
N ILE A 193 7.31 -18.23 -18.78
CA ILE A 193 6.81 -17.08 -19.55
C ILE A 193 7.61 -15.82 -19.22
N PHE A 194 7.86 -15.55 -17.94
CA PHE A 194 8.61 -14.37 -17.52
C PHE A 194 10.06 -14.41 -18.00
N GLU A 195 10.75 -15.54 -17.82
CA GLU A 195 12.14 -15.72 -18.23
C GLU A 195 12.30 -15.63 -19.75
N LYS A 196 11.41 -16.27 -20.52
CA LYS A 196 11.40 -16.16 -21.99
C LYS A 196 11.17 -14.71 -22.45
N HIS A 197 10.35 -13.94 -21.72
CA HIS A 197 10.01 -12.58 -22.12
C HIS A 197 11.10 -11.55 -21.80
N TYR A 198 11.64 -11.63 -20.58
CA TYR A 198 12.56 -10.61 -20.05
C TYR A 198 14.03 -11.03 -20.10
N GLY A 199 14.32 -12.33 -20.28
CA GLY A 199 15.69 -12.86 -20.31
C GLY A 199 16.34 -13.02 -18.94
N TYR A 200 15.55 -12.93 -17.87
CA TYR A 200 15.97 -13.15 -16.48
C TYR A 200 14.80 -13.69 -15.65
N THR A 201 15.12 -14.33 -14.54
CA THR A 201 14.12 -14.96 -13.65
C THR A 201 13.41 -13.92 -12.77
N ILE A 202 12.23 -14.30 -12.26
CA ILE A 202 11.50 -13.51 -11.24
C ILE A 202 12.40 -13.26 -10.02
N PHE A 203 13.18 -14.25 -9.62
CA PHE A 203 14.05 -14.16 -8.45
C PHE A 203 15.21 -13.16 -8.64
N GLN A 204 15.86 -13.14 -9.82
CA GLN A 204 16.85 -12.11 -10.17
C GLN A 204 16.24 -10.71 -10.18
N TYR A 205 15.02 -10.57 -10.71
CA TYR A 205 14.28 -9.30 -10.71
C TYR A 205 14.04 -8.78 -9.28
N VAL A 206 13.46 -9.60 -8.42
CA VAL A 206 13.15 -9.21 -7.03
C VAL A 206 14.42 -8.94 -6.23
N THR A 207 15.46 -9.76 -6.39
CA THR A 207 16.76 -9.57 -5.73
C THR A 207 17.39 -8.24 -6.11
N THR A 208 17.35 -7.88 -7.41
CA THR A 208 17.86 -6.59 -7.88
C THR A 208 17.08 -5.42 -7.27
N LEU A 209 15.75 -5.48 -7.27
CA LEU A 209 14.91 -4.43 -6.68
C LEU A 209 15.12 -4.28 -5.17
N PHE A 210 15.24 -5.39 -4.45
CA PHE A 210 15.54 -5.37 -3.02
C PHE A 210 16.87 -4.68 -2.73
N THR A 211 17.89 -4.99 -3.52
CA THR A 211 19.23 -4.39 -3.39
C THR A 211 19.21 -2.89 -3.73
N LEU A 212 18.47 -2.48 -4.76
CA LEU A 212 18.29 -1.06 -5.09
C LEU A 212 17.52 -0.29 -4.00
N ASN A 213 16.83 -0.98 -3.10
CA ASN A 213 16.13 -0.37 -1.97
C ASN A 213 17.05 -0.13 -0.76
N THR A 214 18.31 -0.59 -0.78
CA THR A 214 19.25 -0.42 0.35
C THR A 214 19.38 1.04 0.82
N PRO A 215 19.53 2.07 -0.05
CA PRO A 215 19.60 3.45 0.42
C PRO A 215 18.35 3.90 1.18
N CYS A 216 17.17 3.41 0.79
CA CYS A 216 15.91 3.66 1.47
C CYS A 216 15.82 2.97 2.84
N ILE A 217 16.41 1.77 2.98
CA ILE A 217 16.46 1.03 4.25
C ILE A 217 17.37 1.71 5.26
N THR A 218 18.48 2.31 4.80
CA THR A 218 19.47 2.92 5.71
C THR A 218 18.97 4.16 6.46
N GLN A 219 17.80 4.71 6.09
CA GLN A 219 17.12 5.90 6.61
C GLN A 219 18.04 7.06 7.04
N ILE A 220 17.88 8.23 6.41
CA ILE A 220 18.78 9.35 6.67
C ILE A 220 18.29 10.24 7.83
N SER A 221 19.22 10.85 8.55
CA SER A 221 18.93 11.88 9.55
C SER A 221 18.70 13.25 8.90
N LEU A 222 18.12 14.20 9.65
CA LEU A 222 17.98 15.59 9.18
C LEU A 222 19.35 16.22 8.89
N ASN A 223 20.34 15.92 9.73
CA ASN A 223 21.72 16.36 9.53
C ASN A 223 22.30 15.86 8.19
N ASN A 224 21.96 14.64 7.77
CA ASN A 224 22.34 14.15 6.45
C ASN A 224 21.67 14.96 5.34
N ILE A 225 20.38 15.33 5.46
CA ILE A 225 19.74 16.19 4.45
C ILE A 225 20.44 17.55 4.36
N MET A 226 20.81 18.14 5.50
CA MET A 226 21.41 19.47 5.58
C MET A 226 22.87 19.52 5.12
N HIS A 227 23.63 18.43 5.31
CA HIS A 227 25.10 18.45 5.17
C HIS A 227 25.69 17.27 4.37
N SER A 228 24.94 16.21 4.08
CA SER A 228 25.51 15.05 3.36
C SER A 228 25.56 15.29 1.86
N GLY A 229 26.62 14.75 1.26
CA GLY A 229 26.80 14.70 -0.19
C GLY A 229 25.73 13.85 -0.89
N ASP A 230 25.93 13.69 -2.18
CA ASP A 230 25.09 12.89 -3.06
C ASP A 230 24.99 11.43 -2.57
N TRP A 231 23.75 10.93 -2.43
CA TRP A 231 23.40 9.60 -1.92
C TRP A 231 22.99 8.61 -3.03
N GLY A 232 23.08 9.03 -4.29
CA GLY A 232 22.70 8.22 -5.43
C GLY A 232 23.61 7.01 -5.59
N ILE A 233 23.02 5.94 -6.14
CA ILE A 233 23.72 4.69 -6.42
C ILE A 233 24.46 4.83 -7.76
N ASN A 234 25.79 4.69 -7.78
CA ASN A 234 26.51 4.49 -9.04
C ASN A 234 26.32 3.04 -9.48
N ILE A 235 25.57 2.81 -10.55
CA ILE A 235 25.12 1.47 -10.96
C ILE A 235 26.29 0.52 -11.20
N THR A 236 27.35 1.00 -11.86
CA THR A 236 28.52 0.17 -12.18
C THR A 236 29.15 -0.32 -10.88
N ASN A 237 29.60 0.62 -10.04
CA ASN A 237 30.29 0.30 -8.80
C ASN A 237 29.43 -0.48 -7.81
N PHE A 238 28.11 -0.24 -7.81
CA PHE A 238 27.18 -0.89 -6.90
C PHE A 238 26.96 -2.36 -7.23
N PHE A 239 26.98 -2.73 -8.51
CA PHE A 239 26.80 -4.11 -8.96
C PHE A 239 28.11 -4.82 -9.32
N ASP A 240 29.27 -4.17 -9.17
CA ASP A 240 30.59 -4.82 -9.30
C ASP A 240 30.74 -6.13 -8.49
N PRO A 241 30.25 -6.25 -7.22
CA PRO A 241 30.37 -7.50 -6.48
C PRO A 241 29.32 -8.56 -6.87
N VAL A 242 28.32 -8.20 -7.69
CA VAL A 242 27.21 -9.07 -8.06
C VAL A 242 27.61 -10.00 -9.18
N SER A 243 27.41 -11.31 -8.98
CA SER A 243 27.86 -12.33 -9.94
C SER A 243 27.21 -12.19 -11.32
N ASP A 244 25.97 -11.72 -11.37
CA ASP A 244 25.23 -11.41 -12.60
C ASP A 244 24.98 -9.91 -12.78
N GLN A 245 26.08 -9.15 -12.83
CA GLN A 245 26.06 -7.70 -12.99
C GLN A 245 25.24 -7.25 -14.21
N LYS A 246 25.35 -7.97 -15.35
CA LYS A 246 24.65 -7.60 -16.59
C LYS A 246 23.14 -7.64 -16.42
N THR A 247 22.59 -8.69 -15.80
CA THR A 247 21.16 -8.80 -15.52
C THR A 247 20.69 -7.71 -14.55
N ALA A 248 21.43 -7.49 -13.46
CA ALA A 248 21.10 -6.45 -12.48
C ALA A 248 21.05 -5.05 -13.11
N ILE A 249 22.02 -4.72 -13.98
CA ILE A 249 22.06 -3.46 -14.74
C ILE A 249 20.85 -3.35 -15.68
N ASN A 250 20.48 -4.43 -16.38
CA ASN A 250 19.34 -4.42 -17.29
C ASN A 250 18.02 -4.20 -16.54
N ILE A 251 17.80 -4.90 -15.43
CA ILE A 251 16.63 -4.72 -14.57
C ILE A 251 16.56 -3.27 -14.07
N THR A 252 17.70 -2.73 -13.64
CA THR A 252 17.80 -1.35 -13.14
C THR A 252 17.39 -0.33 -14.20
N LYS A 253 17.81 -0.52 -15.45
CA LYS A 253 17.41 0.35 -16.57
C LYS A 253 15.90 0.29 -16.83
N GLU A 254 15.25 -0.85 -16.64
CA GLU A 254 13.80 -0.99 -16.85
C GLU A 254 12.97 -0.26 -15.80
N VAL A 255 13.44 -0.16 -14.56
CA VAL A 255 12.74 0.51 -13.46
C VAL A 255 13.20 1.95 -13.24
N CYS A 256 14.03 2.47 -14.14
CA CYS A 256 14.60 3.80 -14.07
C CYS A 256 14.19 4.67 -15.27
N ARG A 257 13.95 5.96 -15.01
CA ARG A 257 13.63 6.95 -16.04
C ARG A 257 14.59 8.13 -16.02
N ASP A 258 14.86 8.70 -17.18
CA ASP A 258 15.51 10.01 -17.29
C ASP A 258 14.54 11.13 -16.89
N ILE A 259 15.09 12.19 -16.29
CA ILE A 259 14.33 13.36 -15.82
C ILE A 259 13.57 14.03 -16.98
N ASP A 260 14.20 14.14 -18.15
CA ASP A 260 13.63 14.84 -19.31
C ASP A 260 12.35 14.17 -19.82
N SER A 261 12.31 12.83 -19.88
CA SER A 261 11.11 12.06 -20.21
C SER A 261 9.94 12.31 -19.27
N LEU A 262 10.22 12.55 -17.98
CA LEU A 262 9.19 12.77 -16.96
C LEU A 262 8.59 14.19 -17.01
N LYS A 263 9.31 15.18 -17.57
CA LYS A 263 8.84 16.58 -17.61
C LYS A 263 7.52 16.72 -18.36
N GLN A 264 7.40 16.07 -19.52
CA GLN A 264 6.20 16.18 -20.36
C GLN A 264 4.97 15.59 -19.66
N TRP A 265 5.12 14.42 -19.03
CA TRP A 265 4.04 13.82 -18.23
C TRP A 265 3.65 14.73 -17.07
N ALA A 266 4.64 15.24 -16.32
CA ALA A 266 4.38 16.11 -15.19
C ALA A 266 3.64 17.39 -15.58
N LEU A 267 4.03 18.01 -16.72
CA LEU A 267 3.38 19.19 -17.27
C LEU A 267 1.93 18.89 -17.71
N ASN A 268 1.72 17.78 -18.42
CA ASN A 268 0.41 17.38 -18.94
C ASN A 268 -0.59 17.05 -17.83
N THR A 269 -0.11 16.57 -16.69
CA THR A 269 -0.94 16.06 -15.60
C THR A 269 -0.88 16.94 -14.34
N ILE A 270 -0.27 18.13 -14.41
CA ILE A 270 0.00 19.00 -13.25
C ILE A 270 -1.25 19.38 -12.45
N ASN A 271 -2.39 19.49 -13.14
CA ASN A 271 -3.68 19.83 -12.53
C ASN A 271 -4.32 18.66 -11.75
N ASN A 272 -3.75 17.45 -11.85
CA ASN A 272 -4.14 16.31 -11.04
C ASN A 272 -3.04 15.98 -10.01
N PRO A 273 -3.23 16.30 -8.72
CA PRO A 273 -2.26 16.03 -7.66
C PRO A 273 -2.15 14.55 -7.28
N PHE A 274 -2.89 13.64 -7.93
CA PHE A 274 -2.89 12.21 -7.63
C PHE A 274 -2.49 11.32 -8.80
N ASP A 275 -2.13 11.92 -9.94
CA ASP A 275 -1.56 11.16 -11.06
C ASP A 275 -0.05 11.03 -10.86
N TYR A 276 0.38 9.79 -10.57
CA TYR A 276 1.76 9.36 -10.36
C TYR A 276 2.14 8.17 -11.25
N GLU A 277 1.43 7.95 -12.37
CA GLU A 277 1.55 6.72 -13.16
C GLU A 277 3.00 6.45 -13.62
N GLU A 278 3.69 7.44 -14.18
CA GLU A 278 5.07 7.29 -14.65
C GLU A 278 6.06 7.01 -13.50
N ILE A 279 5.87 7.66 -12.35
CA ILE A 279 6.69 7.43 -11.16
C ILE A 279 6.47 6.02 -10.60
N LEU A 280 5.24 5.52 -10.59
CA LEU A 280 4.92 4.16 -10.13
C LEU A 280 5.45 3.09 -11.09
N ALA A 281 5.47 3.37 -12.40
CA ALA A 281 6.02 2.46 -13.40
C ALA A 281 7.56 2.41 -13.35
N THR A 282 8.20 3.55 -13.03
CA THR A 282 9.65 3.70 -12.94
C THR A 282 10.03 4.39 -11.62
N PRO A 283 10.14 3.64 -10.51
CA PRO A 283 10.33 4.19 -9.16
C PRO A 283 11.72 4.81 -8.93
N LEU A 284 12.60 4.79 -9.93
CA LEU A 284 13.93 5.38 -9.91
C LEU A 284 14.06 6.46 -11.00
N PHE A 285 14.81 7.51 -10.71
CA PHE A 285 15.27 8.45 -11.73
C PHE A 285 16.78 8.44 -11.86
N LYS A 286 17.26 8.69 -13.07
CA LYS A 286 18.68 8.79 -13.38
C LYS A 286 19.14 10.24 -13.38
N SER A 287 20.28 10.49 -12.76
CA SER A 287 21.06 11.71 -12.96
C SER A 287 22.55 11.38 -13.08
N ASN A 288 23.14 11.78 -14.20
CA ASN A 288 24.50 11.39 -14.59
C ASN A 288 24.68 9.86 -14.57
N GLU A 289 25.72 9.36 -13.89
CA GLU A 289 25.98 7.92 -13.73
C GLU A 289 25.25 7.30 -12.52
N LYS A 290 24.43 8.09 -11.83
CA LYS A 290 23.76 7.67 -10.60
C LYS A 290 22.25 7.57 -10.76
N ILE A 291 21.66 6.77 -9.88
CA ILE A 291 20.21 6.62 -9.77
C ILE A 291 19.74 6.91 -8.35
N TYR A 292 18.49 7.33 -8.27
CA TYR A 292 17.86 7.79 -7.05
C TYR A 292 16.42 7.26 -6.98
N PRO A 293 15.98 6.72 -5.84
CA PRO A 293 14.60 6.32 -5.65
C PRO A 293 13.72 7.55 -5.43
N PHE A 294 12.52 7.57 -6.02
CA PHE A 294 11.54 8.61 -5.69
C PHE A 294 11.06 8.48 -4.25
N SER A 295 10.81 7.26 -3.79
CA SER A 295 10.49 6.96 -2.39
C SER A 295 10.70 5.48 -2.04
N PRO A 296 10.89 5.14 -0.75
CA PRO A 296 10.88 3.76 -0.27
C PRO A 296 9.55 3.06 -0.58
N SER A 297 8.43 3.77 -0.47
CA SER A 297 7.10 3.20 -0.69
C SER A 297 6.93 2.71 -2.11
N TYR A 298 7.37 3.49 -3.10
CA TYR A 298 7.22 3.12 -4.51
C TYR A 298 8.23 2.05 -4.94
N MET A 299 9.43 2.04 -4.34
CA MET A 299 10.36 0.92 -4.47
C MET A 299 9.78 -0.38 -3.90
N GLY A 300 9.19 -0.33 -2.71
CA GLY A 300 8.50 -1.48 -2.09
C GLY A 300 7.34 -2.00 -2.93
N MET A 301 6.53 -1.09 -3.50
CA MET A 301 5.44 -1.46 -4.40
C MET A 301 5.94 -2.19 -5.66
N ALA A 302 7.11 -1.83 -6.20
CA ALA A 302 7.64 -2.48 -7.40
C ALA A 302 7.95 -3.97 -7.21
N ILE A 303 8.27 -4.40 -5.99
CA ILE A 303 8.63 -5.80 -5.65
C ILE A 303 7.45 -6.75 -5.84
N PHE A 304 6.24 -6.35 -5.46
CA PHE A 304 5.05 -7.22 -5.53
C PHE A 304 3.98 -6.68 -6.49
N ASP A 305 3.54 -5.43 -6.30
CA ASP A 305 2.53 -4.83 -7.16
C ASP A 305 3.07 -4.65 -8.58
N GLY A 306 4.30 -4.12 -8.73
CA GLY A 306 4.99 -3.97 -10.02
C GLY A 306 5.26 -5.30 -10.71
N LEU A 307 5.73 -6.30 -9.96
CA LEU A 307 5.92 -7.67 -10.48
C LEU A 307 4.61 -8.25 -11.01
N SER A 308 3.49 -8.10 -10.28
CA SER A 308 2.17 -8.56 -10.73
C SER A 308 1.78 -7.96 -12.10
N PHE A 309 2.09 -6.68 -12.32
CA PHE A 309 1.84 -6.04 -13.62
C PHE A 309 2.77 -6.55 -14.71
N LYS A 310 4.06 -6.79 -14.42
CA LYS A 310 4.98 -7.41 -15.39
C LYS A 310 4.52 -8.81 -15.78
N LEU A 311 4.11 -9.62 -14.81
CA LEU A 311 3.57 -10.98 -15.03
C LEU A 311 2.33 -10.94 -15.92
N ASN A 312 1.38 -10.05 -15.61
CA ASN A 312 0.20 -9.86 -16.47
C ASN A 312 0.59 -9.46 -17.90
N ASN A 313 1.55 -8.54 -18.06
CA ASN A 313 1.99 -8.07 -19.36
C ASN A 313 2.62 -9.17 -20.21
N CYS A 314 3.53 -9.99 -19.65
CA CYS A 314 4.14 -11.10 -20.40
C CYS A 314 3.13 -12.22 -20.67
N CYS A 315 2.26 -12.57 -19.71
CA CYS A 315 1.19 -13.55 -19.93
C CYS A 315 0.23 -13.14 -21.04
N ARG A 316 -0.19 -11.87 -21.09
CA ARG A 316 -1.08 -11.36 -22.15
C ARG A 316 -0.45 -11.47 -23.55
N LYS A 317 0.87 -11.28 -23.68
CA LYS A 317 1.57 -11.44 -24.96
C LYS A 317 1.56 -12.89 -25.44
N GLU A 318 1.54 -13.84 -24.52
CA GLU A 318 1.36 -15.29 -24.77
C GLU A 318 -0.13 -15.71 -24.81
N LYS A 319 -1.06 -14.74 -24.84
CA LYS A 319 -2.52 -14.95 -24.86
C LYS A 319 -3.03 -15.78 -23.66
N LYS A 320 -2.41 -15.61 -22.50
CA LYS A 320 -2.82 -16.24 -21.22
C LYS A 320 -3.51 -15.22 -20.31
N GLU A 321 -4.56 -15.67 -19.62
CA GLU A 321 -5.31 -14.84 -18.66
C GLU A 321 -4.68 -14.93 -17.27
N PHE A 322 -3.84 -13.95 -16.91
CA PHE A 322 -3.11 -13.96 -15.65
C PHE A 322 -4.01 -13.81 -14.41
N PHE A 323 -5.06 -12.98 -14.47
CA PHE A 323 -5.84 -12.64 -13.28
C PHE A 323 -6.65 -13.80 -12.67
N PRO A 324 -7.28 -14.70 -13.45
CA PRO A 324 -7.85 -15.93 -12.90
C PRO A 324 -6.83 -16.78 -12.13
N PHE A 325 -5.66 -17.03 -12.73
CA PHE A 325 -4.56 -17.75 -12.08
C PHE A 325 -4.08 -17.04 -10.80
N PHE A 326 -3.90 -15.72 -10.86
CA PHE A 326 -3.55 -14.91 -9.70
C PHE A 326 -4.62 -14.93 -8.59
N GLY A 327 -5.90 -15.06 -8.96
CA GLY A 327 -7.00 -15.29 -8.02
C GLY A 327 -6.76 -16.52 -7.16
N ARG A 328 -6.45 -17.66 -7.79
CA ARG A 328 -6.14 -18.91 -7.08
C ARG A 328 -4.90 -18.79 -6.21
N LEU A 329 -3.83 -18.16 -6.70
CA LEU A 329 -2.64 -17.88 -5.87
C LEU A 329 -2.97 -17.06 -4.62
N PHE A 330 -3.86 -16.07 -4.76
CA PHE A 330 -4.27 -15.20 -3.66
C PHE A 330 -5.09 -15.96 -2.63
N GLU A 331 -6.06 -16.77 -3.06
CA GLU A 331 -6.87 -17.64 -2.20
C GLU A 331 -5.99 -18.64 -1.45
N SER A 332 -5.10 -19.35 -2.16
CA SER A 332 -4.16 -20.30 -1.54
C SER A 332 -3.21 -19.63 -0.54
N TYR A 333 -2.76 -18.40 -0.82
CA TYR A 333 -1.94 -17.63 0.11
C TYR A 333 -2.68 -17.29 1.40
N VAL A 334 -3.93 -16.80 1.29
CA VAL A 334 -4.79 -16.49 2.44
C VAL A 334 -5.03 -17.75 3.27
N SER A 335 -5.37 -18.85 2.61
CA SER A 335 -5.60 -20.15 3.25
C SER A 335 -4.36 -20.66 4.00
N ALA A 336 -3.19 -20.64 3.37
CA ALA A 336 -1.94 -21.06 4.01
C ALA A 336 -1.61 -20.23 5.25
N ILE A 337 -1.80 -18.91 5.21
CA ILE A 337 -1.52 -18.04 6.36
C ILE A 337 -2.48 -18.32 7.52
N LEU A 338 -3.77 -18.44 7.24
CA LEU A 338 -4.77 -18.68 8.28
C LEU A 338 -4.61 -20.06 8.91
N GLU A 339 -4.36 -21.09 8.10
CA GLU A 339 -4.08 -22.45 8.59
C GLU A 339 -2.86 -22.45 9.51
N LYS A 340 -1.74 -21.85 9.10
CA LYS A 340 -0.52 -21.76 9.93
C LYS A 340 -0.77 -20.97 11.21
N ALA A 341 -1.49 -19.87 11.14
CA ALA A 341 -1.82 -19.08 12.33
C ALA A 341 -2.66 -19.86 13.35
N ILE A 342 -3.61 -20.68 12.89
CA ILE A 342 -4.44 -21.53 13.75
C ILE A 342 -3.62 -22.67 14.36
N ASN A 343 -2.74 -23.30 13.58
CA ASN A 343 -1.84 -24.34 14.08
C ASN A 343 -0.82 -23.82 15.10
N GLU A 344 -0.50 -22.53 15.05
CA GLU A 344 0.38 -21.84 16.00
C GLU A 344 -0.38 -21.16 17.15
N ALA A 345 -1.71 -21.26 17.21
CA ALA A 345 -2.53 -20.50 18.16
C ALA A 345 -2.44 -21.01 19.60
N GLU A 346 -2.47 -20.07 20.56
CA GLU A 346 -2.55 -20.39 21.99
C GLU A 346 -3.92 -20.97 22.41
N ILE A 347 -4.97 -20.75 21.61
CA ILE A 347 -6.33 -21.26 21.85
C ILE A 347 -6.51 -22.54 21.01
N GLU A 348 -6.43 -23.70 21.67
CA GLU A 348 -6.46 -25.02 21.03
C GLU A 348 -7.80 -25.36 20.37
N GLU A 349 -8.90 -24.72 20.77
CA GLU A 349 -10.24 -25.01 20.22
C GLU A 349 -10.50 -24.37 18.87
N TYR A 350 -9.58 -23.54 18.37
CA TYR A 350 -9.67 -23.04 17.00
C TYR A 350 -9.60 -24.19 16.00
N LYS A 351 -10.45 -24.11 14.97
CA LYS A 351 -10.40 -25.02 13.83
C LYS A 351 -10.37 -24.23 12.54
N TYR A 352 -9.35 -24.51 11.74
CA TYR A 352 -9.31 -24.08 10.35
C TYR A 352 -10.10 -25.08 9.50
N ILE A 353 -10.90 -24.56 8.57
CA ILE A 353 -11.60 -25.37 7.57
C ILE A 353 -11.31 -24.71 6.22
N GLU A 354 -10.68 -25.47 5.32
CA GLU A 354 -10.35 -25.06 3.95
C GLU A 354 -11.59 -24.93 3.06
N GLU A 355 -11.44 -24.37 1.87
CA GLU A 355 -12.47 -24.44 0.82
C GLU A 355 -12.83 -25.91 0.54
N PHE A 356 -14.11 -26.20 0.43
CA PHE A 356 -14.61 -27.55 0.16
C PHE A 356 -15.82 -27.50 -0.76
N LYS A 357 -16.11 -28.63 -1.40
CA LYS A 357 -17.29 -28.74 -2.25
C LYS A 357 -18.48 -29.32 -1.49
N PHE A 358 -19.68 -28.82 -1.79
CA PHE A 358 -20.90 -29.25 -1.12
C PHE A 358 -22.10 -29.36 -2.06
N GLY A 359 -23.12 -30.09 -1.59
CA GLY A 359 -24.37 -30.34 -2.31
C GLY A 359 -24.19 -31.25 -3.54
N ASN A 360 -25.32 -31.61 -4.16
CA ASN A 360 -25.32 -32.51 -5.33
C ASN A 360 -24.68 -31.86 -6.58
N GLU A 361 -24.68 -30.53 -6.63
CA GLU A 361 -24.10 -29.74 -7.74
C GLU A 361 -22.59 -29.48 -7.55
N ASN A 362 -21.98 -30.00 -6.47
CA ASN A 362 -20.55 -29.87 -6.19
C ASN A 362 -20.08 -28.40 -6.18
N LYS A 363 -20.87 -27.53 -5.53
CA LYS A 363 -20.62 -26.09 -5.42
C LYS A 363 -19.43 -25.85 -4.51
N ASP A 364 -18.65 -24.83 -4.85
CA ASP A 364 -17.54 -24.38 -4.03
C ASP A 364 -18.06 -23.58 -2.82
N SER A 365 -17.47 -23.82 -1.66
CA SER A 365 -17.69 -23.01 -0.46
C SER A 365 -16.87 -21.71 -0.53
N SER A 366 -16.85 -20.92 0.54
CA SER A 366 -15.96 -19.76 0.63
C SER A 366 -14.51 -20.18 0.84
N ASP A 367 -13.58 -19.27 0.53
CA ASP A 367 -12.15 -19.58 0.44
C ASP A 367 -11.52 -20.09 1.74
N ALA A 368 -11.99 -19.62 2.90
CA ALA A 368 -11.53 -20.11 4.18
C ALA A 368 -12.53 -19.88 5.33
N TYR A 369 -12.43 -20.73 6.35
CA TYR A 369 -13.26 -20.66 7.54
C TYR A 369 -12.43 -20.85 8.82
N ILE A 370 -12.80 -20.12 9.88
CA ILE A 370 -12.27 -20.30 11.23
C ILE A 370 -13.43 -20.53 12.19
N LEU A 371 -13.43 -21.66 12.88
CA LEU A 371 -14.44 -22.03 13.87
C LEU A 371 -13.86 -21.95 15.28
N LEU A 372 -14.60 -21.32 16.20
CA LEU A 372 -14.33 -21.38 17.65
C LEU A 372 -15.65 -21.55 18.40
N GLY A 373 -15.87 -22.75 18.96
CA GLY A 373 -17.11 -23.10 19.64
C GLY A 373 -18.32 -22.99 18.71
N LYS A 374 -19.19 -21.99 18.95
CA LYS A 374 -20.42 -21.74 18.16
C LYS A 374 -20.30 -20.52 17.23
N SER A 375 -19.10 -19.98 17.07
CA SER A 375 -18.82 -18.81 16.24
C SER A 375 -17.99 -19.23 15.03
N LEU A 376 -18.45 -18.85 13.84
CA LEU A 376 -17.80 -19.10 12.56
C LEU A 376 -17.37 -17.77 11.95
N LEU A 377 -16.11 -17.67 11.54
CA LEU A 377 -15.58 -16.60 10.71
C LEU A 377 -15.42 -17.14 9.30
N ILE A 378 -16.11 -16.54 8.35
CA ILE A 378 -16.04 -16.84 6.92
C ILE A 378 -15.17 -15.78 6.25
N ILE A 379 -14.20 -16.23 5.48
CA ILE A 379 -13.29 -15.39 4.70
C ILE A 379 -13.62 -15.59 3.23
N GLU A 380 -13.95 -14.50 2.54
CA GLU A 380 -14.14 -14.49 1.10
C GLU A 380 -13.13 -13.53 0.45
N CYS A 381 -12.36 -14.05 -0.47
CA CYS A 381 -11.24 -13.40 -1.12
C CYS A 381 -11.66 -12.79 -2.46
N LYS A 382 -11.11 -11.61 -2.76
CA LYS A 382 -11.05 -11.05 -4.11
C LYS A 382 -9.68 -10.44 -4.37
N SER A 383 -8.91 -11.11 -5.22
CA SER A 383 -7.55 -10.71 -5.60
C SER A 383 -7.45 -9.40 -6.40
N GLY A 384 -8.59 -8.86 -6.85
CA GLY A 384 -8.62 -7.59 -7.57
C GLY A 384 -8.20 -6.39 -6.71
N ARG A 385 -7.78 -5.33 -7.39
CA ARG A 385 -7.37 -4.07 -6.78
C ARG A 385 -8.37 -2.97 -7.13
N ILE A 386 -8.44 -1.96 -6.26
CA ILE A 386 -9.10 -0.69 -6.58
C ILE A 386 -8.40 -0.11 -7.81
N ARG A 387 -9.17 0.12 -8.88
CA ARG A 387 -8.63 0.53 -10.17
C ARG A 387 -8.09 1.95 -10.11
N LYS A 388 -7.26 2.29 -11.09
CA LYS A 388 -6.64 3.61 -11.18
C LYS A 388 -7.67 4.72 -11.38
N GLU A 389 -8.76 4.44 -12.09
CA GLU A 389 -9.83 5.42 -12.34
C GLU A 389 -10.47 5.83 -10.99
N THR A 390 -10.65 4.89 -10.07
CA THR A 390 -11.07 5.17 -8.70
C THR A 390 -10.02 5.94 -7.90
N LYS A 391 -8.72 5.68 -8.12
CA LYS A 391 -7.60 6.33 -7.41
C LYS A 391 -7.30 7.75 -7.87
N ILE A 392 -7.36 7.98 -9.18
CA ILE A 392 -6.88 9.20 -9.84
C ILE A 392 -8.03 10.18 -10.08
N LEU A 393 -9.22 9.68 -10.40
CA LEU A 393 -10.41 10.51 -10.68
C LEU A 393 -11.36 10.58 -9.47
N ALA A 394 -11.36 9.55 -8.61
CA ALA A 394 -12.36 9.35 -7.54
C ALA A 394 -13.81 9.56 -7.99
N ASP A 395 -14.11 9.16 -9.23
CA ASP A 395 -15.47 9.16 -9.74
C ASP A 395 -16.38 8.33 -8.82
N GLN A 396 -17.49 8.93 -8.37
CA GLN A 396 -18.37 8.35 -7.36
C GLN A 396 -18.98 7.01 -7.82
N THR A 397 -19.36 6.92 -9.10
CA THR A 397 -19.95 5.71 -9.68
C THR A 397 -18.92 4.58 -9.69
N THR A 398 -17.74 4.85 -10.23
CA THR A 398 -16.64 3.88 -10.30
C THR A 398 -16.20 3.43 -8.90
N SER A 399 -16.20 4.35 -7.93
CA SER A 399 -15.85 4.06 -6.54
C SER A 399 -16.87 3.15 -5.84
N SER A 400 -18.16 3.41 -6.08
CA SER A 400 -19.27 2.62 -5.53
C SER A 400 -19.32 1.24 -6.17
N ASP A 401 -19.14 1.14 -7.49
CA ASP A 401 -19.07 -0.13 -8.21
C ASP A 401 -17.89 -0.98 -7.74
N ALA A 402 -16.74 -0.35 -7.49
CA ALA A 402 -15.58 -1.03 -6.93
C ALA A 402 -15.87 -1.56 -5.52
N PHE A 403 -16.53 -0.75 -4.67
CA PHE A 403 -16.92 -1.19 -3.32
C PHE A 403 -17.93 -2.35 -3.38
N GLN A 404 -18.92 -2.27 -4.27
CA GLN A 404 -19.87 -3.35 -4.51
C GLN A 404 -19.14 -4.64 -4.93
N LYS A 405 -18.20 -4.54 -5.88
CA LYS A 405 -17.48 -5.70 -6.43
C LYS A 405 -16.54 -6.37 -5.41
N TYR A 406 -15.84 -5.58 -4.60
CA TYR A 406 -14.76 -6.08 -3.74
C TYR A 406 -15.16 -6.22 -2.27
N VAL A 407 -16.32 -5.71 -1.86
CA VAL A 407 -16.79 -5.79 -0.47
C VAL A 407 -18.19 -6.40 -0.37
N LEU A 408 -19.21 -5.75 -0.92
CA LEU A 408 -20.60 -6.18 -0.70
C LEU A 408 -20.92 -7.49 -1.44
N GLY A 409 -20.45 -7.64 -2.67
CA GLY A 409 -20.60 -8.87 -3.47
C GLY A 409 -19.95 -10.09 -2.79
N PRO A 410 -18.68 -10.02 -2.38
CA PRO A 410 -18.02 -11.12 -1.66
C PRO A 410 -18.71 -11.50 -0.34
N ILE A 411 -19.11 -10.52 0.48
CA ILE A 411 -19.86 -10.81 1.71
C ILE A 411 -21.18 -11.52 1.40
N LYS A 412 -21.89 -11.07 0.37
CA LYS A 412 -23.13 -11.71 -0.09
C LYS A 412 -22.86 -13.14 -0.60
N GLN A 413 -21.80 -13.34 -1.38
CA GLN A 413 -21.40 -14.66 -1.88
C GLN A 413 -21.14 -15.64 -0.72
N ALA A 414 -20.39 -15.21 0.29
CA ALA A 414 -20.13 -15.99 1.50
C ALA A 414 -21.41 -16.31 2.30
N ASN A 415 -22.31 -15.33 2.41
CA ASN A 415 -23.62 -15.55 3.02
C ASN A 415 -24.43 -16.60 2.26
N ASP A 416 -24.56 -16.44 0.95
CA ASP A 416 -25.38 -17.31 0.10
C ASP A 416 -24.80 -18.75 0.09
N ALA A 417 -23.47 -18.90 0.10
CA ALA A 417 -22.80 -20.19 0.26
C ALA A 417 -23.09 -20.81 1.64
N PHE A 418 -22.98 -20.03 2.72
CA PHE A 418 -23.30 -20.47 4.08
C PHE A 418 -24.76 -20.96 4.21
N GLU A 419 -25.72 -20.22 3.64
CA GLU A 419 -27.13 -20.64 3.65
C GLU A 419 -27.36 -21.93 2.86
N ALA A 420 -26.69 -22.08 1.71
CA ALA A 420 -26.79 -23.29 0.90
C ALA A 420 -26.18 -24.51 1.61
N ILE A 421 -25.05 -24.34 2.31
CA ILE A 421 -24.45 -25.39 3.14
C ILE A 421 -25.40 -25.77 4.27
N LEU A 422 -26.02 -24.79 4.94
CA LEU A 422 -26.97 -25.06 6.02
C LEU A 422 -28.15 -25.93 5.57
N ASN A 423 -28.61 -25.73 4.33
CA ASN A 423 -29.73 -26.44 3.74
C ASN A 423 -29.36 -27.76 3.06
N THR A 424 -28.08 -28.17 3.07
CA THR A 424 -27.64 -29.43 2.47
C THR A 424 -27.95 -30.61 3.40
N PRO A 425 -28.71 -31.65 2.95
CA PRO A 425 -29.05 -32.78 3.80
C PRO A 425 -27.82 -33.65 4.14
N LYS A 426 -27.67 -34.00 5.44
CA LYS A 426 -26.61 -34.82 6.09
C LYS A 426 -25.26 -34.11 6.34
N ASN A 427 -24.74 -34.29 7.56
CA ASN A 427 -23.40 -33.86 8.03
C ASN A 427 -23.04 -32.41 7.69
N ASN A 428 -23.97 -31.49 7.95
CA ASN A 428 -23.69 -30.08 7.81
C ASN A 428 -22.69 -29.65 8.89
N ILE A 429 -21.47 -29.36 8.44
CA ILE A 429 -20.34 -28.98 9.30
C ILE A 429 -20.61 -27.73 10.15
N PHE A 430 -21.67 -26.97 9.83
CA PHE A 430 -22.05 -25.74 10.52
C PHE A 430 -23.35 -25.84 11.34
N ASP A 431 -23.89 -27.04 11.58
CA ASP A 431 -25.15 -27.23 12.33
C ASP A 431 -25.14 -26.53 13.72
N ASN A 432 -24.00 -26.59 14.42
CA ASN A 432 -23.84 -26.02 15.76
C ASN A 432 -23.48 -24.52 15.77
N VAL A 433 -23.29 -23.91 14.61
CA VAL A 433 -22.93 -22.49 14.48
C VAL A 433 -24.13 -21.61 14.80
N LYS A 434 -23.93 -20.65 15.71
CA LYS A 434 -24.93 -19.67 16.15
C LYS A 434 -24.58 -18.23 15.76
N ASN A 435 -23.29 -17.92 15.68
CA ASN A 435 -22.82 -16.57 15.32
C ASN A 435 -21.90 -16.68 14.10
N VAL A 436 -22.22 -15.93 13.05
CA VAL A 436 -21.43 -15.88 11.82
C VAL A 436 -20.84 -14.49 11.65
N TYR A 437 -19.56 -14.47 11.34
CA TYR A 437 -18.78 -13.28 11.02
C TYR A 437 -18.31 -13.47 9.57
N ILE A 438 -18.47 -12.46 8.73
CA ILE A 438 -18.03 -12.53 7.33
C ILE A 438 -17.04 -11.40 7.08
N LEU A 439 -15.87 -11.74 6.55
CA LEU A 439 -14.87 -10.79 6.10
C LEU A 439 -14.65 -10.93 4.60
N SER A 440 -14.83 -9.82 3.87
CA SER A 440 -14.24 -9.70 2.54
C SER A 440 -12.76 -9.35 2.66
N VAL A 441 -11.90 -10.12 2.01
CA VAL A 441 -10.46 -9.90 1.96
C VAL A 441 -10.07 -9.55 0.54
N SER A 442 -9.42 -8.40 0.38
CA SER A 442 -8.88 -8.00 -0.92
C SER A 442 -7.40 -7.69 -0.82
N MET A 443 -6.74 -7.54 -1.97
CA MET A 443 -5.35 -7.09 -2.02
C MET A 443 -5.12 -5.79 -1.23
N GLN A 444 -6.10 -4.88 -1.24
CA GLN A 444 -5.98 -3.54 -0.66
C GLN A 444 -7.32 -3.14 -0.04
N ALA A 445 -7.34 -2.79 1.24
CA ALA A 445 -8.56 -2.35 1.91
C ALA A 445 -9.08 -1.04 1.30
N PHE A 446 -10.41 -0.90 1.25
CA PHE A 446 -11.01 0.42 1.13
C PHE A 446 -10.74 1.23 2.40
N PRO A 447 -10.61 2.57 2.31
CA PRO A 447 -10.57 3.41 3.50
C PRO A 447 -11.88 3.28 4.27
N ARG A 448 -11.80 3.39 5.59
CA ARG A 448 -12.99 3.26 6.44
C ARG A 448 -13.70 4.60 6.56
N ILE A 449 -14.39 5.02 5.49
CA ILE A 449 -15.13 6.30 5.42
C ILE A 449 -16.65 6.13 5.54
N PRO A 450 -17.40 7.16 6.00
CA PRO A 450 -18.84 7.09 6.21
C PRO A 450 -19.63 6.54 5.02
N LYS A 451 -19.34 6.98 3.78
CA LYS A 451 -20.08 6.51 2.60
C LYS A 451 -20.10 4.98 2.45
N TYR A 452 -18.97 4.32 2.68
CA TYR A 452 -18.86 2.85 2.61
C TYR A 452 -19.46 2.14 3.83
N HIS A 453 -19.32 2.74 5.01
CA HIS A 453 -19.89 2.17 6.24
C HIS A 453 -21.41 2.20 6.21
N LYS A 454 -21.99 3.25 5.63
CA LYS A 454 -23.43 3.37 5.40
C LYS A 454 -23.93 2.20 4.57
N SER A 455 -23.27 1.86 3.46
CA SER A 455 -23.66 0.74 2.60
C SER A 455 -23.63 -0.63 3.30
N LEU A 456 -22.72 -0.86 4.25
CA LEU A 456 -22.72 -2.08 5.06
C LEU A 456 -23.85 -2.14 6.09
N LYS A 457 -24.39 -0.99 6.49
CA LYS A 457 -25.46 -0.85 7.50
C LYS A 457 -26.84 -0.64 6.87
N GLU A 458 -26.92 -0.51 5.55
CA GLU A 458 -28.18 -0.33 4.84
C GLU A 458 -29.12 -1.49 5.17
N GLU A 459 -30.33 -1.16 5.63
CA GLU A 459 -31.29 -2.14 6.13
C GLU A 459 -31.62 -3.21 5.08
N LYS A 460 -31.78 -2.81 3.81
CA LYS A 460 -31.99 -3.75 2.70
C LYS A 460 -30.85 -4.75 2.56
N TYR A 461 -29.61 -4.31 2.73
CA TYR A 461 -28.44 -5.17 2.65
C TYR A 461 -28.36 -6.11 3.85
N VAL A 462 -28.48 -5.57 5.07
CA VAL A 462 -28.44 -6.34 6.32
C VAL A 462 -29.56 -7.39 6.36
N ASN A 463 -30.78 -7.03 5.96
CA ASN A 463 -31.94 -7.93 5.92
C ASN A 463 -31.81 -9.02 4.84
N SER A 464 -30.88 -8.87 3.89
CA SER A 464 -30.61 -9.91 2.89
C SER A 464 -29.65 -10.99 3.38
N LEU A 465 -29.06 -10.83 4.57
CA LEU A 465 -28.13 -11.78 5.16
C LEU A 465 -28.85 -12.75 6.11
N ASN A 466 -28.27 -13.93 6.29
CA ASN A 466 -28.78 -14.95 7.19
C ASN A 466 -28.87 -14.41 8.63
N SER A 467 -29.93 -14.77 9.35
CA SER A 467 -30.15 -14.34 10.74
C SER A 467 -29.02 -14.69 11.73
N LYS A 468 -28.18 -15.70 11.41
CA LYS A 468 -26.99 -16.06 12.19
C LYS A 468 -25.81 -15.10 11.97
N VAL A 469 -25.80 -14.31 10.90
CA VAL A 469 -24.75 -13.31 10.62
C VAL A 469 -24.86 -12.16 11.63
N LYS A 470 -23.83 -12.00 12.45
CA LYS A 470 -23.73 -10.98 13.51
C LYS A 470 -22.74 -9.88 13.19
N PHE A 471 -21.86 -10.11 12.22
CA PHE A 471 -20.80 -9.19 11.86
C PHE A 471 -20.44 -9.35 10.38
N VAL A 472 -20.27 -8.22 9.71
CA VAL A 472 -19.71 -8.15 8.36
C VAL A 472 -18.73 -6.99 8.29
N ASP A 473 -17.59 -7.20 7.62
CA ASP A 473 -16.59 -6.16 7.42
C ASP A 473 -15.66 -6.51 6.24
N TYR A 474 -14.72 -5.62 5.94
CA TYR A 474 -13.72 -5.82 4.89
C TYR A 474 -12.33 -5.43 5.35
N ILE A 475 -11.33 -6.15 4.85
CA ILE A 475 -9.92 -5.93 5.15
C ILE A 475 -9.04 -6.10 3.91
N GLY A 476 -7.83 -5.54 3.99
CA GLY A 476 -6.77 -5.77 3.02
C GLY A 476 -5.86 -6.91 3.47
N LEU A 477 -4.99 -7.36 2.56
CA LEU A 477 -4.03 -8.43 2.84
C LEU A 477 -3.11 -8.13 4.05
N SER A 478 -2.69 -6.86 4.19
CA SER A 478 -1.85 -6.42 5.32
C SER A 478 -2.56 -6.52 6.68
N ASP A 479 -3.88 -6.30 6.72
CA ASP A 479 -4.70 -6.44 7.92
C ASP A 479 -5.03 -7.91 8.20
N LEU A 480 -5.16 -8.75 7.17
CA LEU A 480 -5.32 -10.20 7.32
C LEU A 480 -4.08 -10.84 7.94
N GLU A 481 -2.89 -10.51 7.46
CA GLU A 481 -1.63 -11.02 8.02
C GLU A 481 -1.47 -10.64 9.50
N LEU A 482 -2.01 -9.48 9.87
CA LEU A 482 -2.07 -9.04 11.26
C LEU A 482 -3.14 -9.77 12.07
N LEU A 483 -4.32 -10.02 11.47
CA LEU A 483 -5.33 -10.89 12.07
C LEU A 483 -4.75 -12.29 12.36
N ALA A 484 -4.00 -12.85 11.42
CA ALA A 484 -3.30 -14.12 11.54
C ALA A 484 -2.25 -14.08 12.66
N TYR A 485 -1.47 -13.00 12.76
CA TYR A 485 -0.57 -12.78 13.90
C TYR A 485 -1.32 -12.81 15.24
N ILE A 486 -2.45 -12.12 15.33
CA ILE A 486 -3.23 -12.07 16.57
C ILE A 486 -3.82 -13.44 16.93
N ILE A 487 -4.33 -14.18 15.95
CA ILE A 487 -4.81 -15.55 16.13
C ILE A 487 -3.69 -16.43 16.70
N SER A 488 -2.47 -16.32 16.14
CA SER A 488 -1.35 -17.18 16.57
C SER A 488 -0.78 -16.84 17.95
N LYS A 489 -0.67 -15.54 18.31
CA LYS A 489 0.13 -15.10 19.48
C LYS A 489 -0.69 -14.60 20.67
N HIS A 490 -2.00 -14.47 20.55
CA HIS A 490 -2.81 -13.91 21.64
C HIS A 490 -3.87 -14.88 22.11
N ASN A 491 -3.91 -15.11 23.42
CA ASN A 491 -4.99 -15.83 24.11
C ASN A 491 -6.31 -15.04 24.21
N LYS A 492 -6.73 -14.36 23.14
CA LYS A 492 -8.02 -13.68 23.04
C LYS A 492 -8.73 -14.11 21.77
N SER A 493 -10.01 -14.45 21.90
CA SER A 493 -10.86 -14.79 20.77
C SER A 493 -10.90 -13.68 19.72
N ILE A 494 -10.67 -14.05 18.46
CA ILE A 494 -10.71 -13.15 17.31
C ILE A 494 -12.10 -12.51 17.13
N PHE A 495 -13.15 -13.26 17.45
CA PHE A 495 -14.53 -12.78 17.43
C PHE A 495 -14.79 -11.63 18.40
N LYS A 496 -14.19 -11.70 19.60
CA LYS A 496 -14.27 -10.62 20.59
C LYS A 496 -13.54 -9.38 20.10
N LEU A 497 -12.38 -9.56 19.49
CA LEU A 497 -11.59 -8.48 18.91
C LEU A 497 -12.35 -7.77 17.77
N LEU A 498 -12.91 -8.52 16.83
CA LEU A 498 -13.68 -7.96 15.71
C LEU A 498 -14.91 -7.19 16.22
N THR A 499 -15.63 -7.75 17.20
CA THR A 499 -16.80 -7.11 17.82
C THR A 499 -16.41 -5.84 18.56
N ASN A 500 -15.34 -5.87 19.36
CA ASN A 500 -14.87 -4.71 20.12
C ASN A 500 -14.46 -3.58 19.19
N LYS A 501 -13.70 -3.89 18.13
CA LYS A 501 -13.34 -2.89 17.13
C LYS A 501 -14.59 -2.28 16.49
N LYS A 502 -15.54 -3.10 16.03
CA LYS A 502 -16.78 -2.60 15.42
C LYS A 502 -17.55 -1.65 16.33
N LYS A 503 -17.56 -1.96 17.63
CA LYS A 503 -18.31 -1.19 18.63
C LYS A 503 -17.62 0.13 18.99
N ASN A 504 -16.30 0.12 19.15
CA ASN A 504 -15.57 1.24 19.75
C ASN A 504 -14.83 2.10 18.72
N ASP A 505 -14.38 1.48 17.62
CA ASP A 505 -13.38 2.03 16.71
C ASP A 505 -13.66 1.59 15.25
N ASP A 506 -14.94 1.63 14.82
CA ASP A 506 -15.37 1.15 13.50
C ASP A 506 -14.66 1.86 12.35
N TYR A 507 -14.33 3.15 12.51
CA TYR A 507 -13.71 3.97 11.48
C TYR A 507 -12.18 3.97 11.52
N LEU A 508 -11.56 3.35 12.53
CA LEU A 508 -10.10 3.16 12.55
C LEU A 508 -9.68 2.03 11.60
N PRO A 509 -8.61 2.18 10.81
CA PRO A 509 -7.99 1.03 10.14
C PRO A 509 -7.65 -0.08 11.14
N PHE A 510 -7.72 -1.33 10.71
CA PHE A 510 -7.44 -2.48 11.58
C PHE A 510 -6.00 -2.42 12.11
N SER A 511 -5.02 -2.20 11.25
CA SER A 511 -3.62 -1.94 11.63
C SER A 511 -3.47 -0.93 12.77
N HIS A 512 -4.17 0.19 12.71
CA HIS A 512 -4.11 1.23 13.75
C HIS A 512 -4.78 0.79 15.06
N TYR A 513 -5.96 0.16 14.97
CA TYR A 513 -6.64 -0.40 16.14
C TYR A 513 -5.77 -1.43 16.86
N TYR A 514 -5.13 -2.32 16.10
CA TYR A 514 -4.24 -3.34 16.65
C TYR A 514 -3.00 -2.77 17.31
N TYR A 515 -2.37 -1.77 16.69
CA TYR A 515 -1.22 -1.10 17.28
C TYR A 515 -1.58 -0.43 18.61
N LYS A 516 -2.75 0.21 18.70
CA LYS A 516 -3.24 0.84 19.92
C LYS A 516 -3.49 -0.19 21.04
N GLU A 517 -4.08 -1.34 20.72
CA GLU A 517 -4.46 -2.36 21.70
C GLU A 517 -3.31 -3.28 22.13
N TYR A 518 -2.39 -3.60 21.21
CA TYR A 518 -1.38 -4.64 21.40
C TYR A 518 0.06 -4.12 21.26
N GLY A 519 0.25 -2.86 20.89
CA GLY A 519 1.57 -2.26 20.71
C GLY A 519 2.28 -2.74 19.45
N GLY A 520 3.54 -3.14 19.59
CA GLY A 520 4.38 -3.55 18.47
C GLY A 520 3.84 -4.79 17.77
N ILE A 521 3.46 -4.62 16.50
CA ILE A 521 2.97 -5.69 15.64
C ILE A 521 4.14 -6.47 15.04
N LYS A 522 4.09 -7.80 15.10
CA LYS A 522 5.07 -8.69 14.46
C LYS A 522 4.38 -9.57 13.41
N ARG A 523 5.20 -10.31 12.66
CA ARG A 523 4.74 -11.33 11.70
C ARG A 523 4.53 -12.66 12.43
N ILE A 524 3.70 -13.55 11.87
CA ILE A 524 3.64 -14.95 12.33
C ILE A 524 4.98 -15.63 12.11
N ASP A 525 5.26 -16.70 12.87
CA ASP A 525 6.57 -17.37 12.83
C ASP A 525 6.80 -17.98 11.45
N TYR A 526 5.76 -18.53 10.83
CA TYR A 526 5.80 -19.00 9.44
C TYR A 526 6.38 -17.98 8.45
N LEU A 527 5.89 -16.73 8.46
CA LEU A 527 6.37 -15.68 7.54
C LEU A 527 7.82 -15.28 7.85
N THR A 528 8.25 -15.39 9.11
CA THR A 528 9.65 -15.15 9.48
C THR A 528 10.56 -16.26 8.93
N LYS A 529 10.12 -17.52 9.01
CA LYS A 529 10.83 -18.68 8.47
C LYS A 529 10.97 -18.67 6.94
N VAL A 530 10.04 -18.01 6.23
CA VAL A 530 10.13 -17.84 4.76
C VAL A 530 11.23 -16.86 4.38
N LEU A 531 11.48 -15.81 5.18
CA LEU A 531 12.44 -14.76 4.83
C LEU A 531 13.90 -15.20 4.92
N GLU A 532 14.24 -16.11 5.83
CA GLU A 532 15.61 -16.60 6.01
C GLU A 532 16.19 -17.27 4.75
N PRO A 533 15.58 -18.33 4.18
CA PRO A 533 16.08 -18.94 2.95
C PRO A 533 15.99 -17.98 1.75
N LEU A 534 15.01 -17.06 1.74
CA LEU A 534 14.90 -16.03 0.72
C LEU A 534 16.14 -15.12 0.73
N PHE A 535 16.55 -14.63 1.91
CA PHE A 535 17.72 -13.78 2.05
C PHE A 535 19.03 -14.52 1.77
N GLU A 536 19.13 -15.80 2.15
CA GLU A 536 20.26 -16.65 1.77
C GLU A 536 20.40 -16.76 0.24
N GLY A 537 19.31 -17.07 -0.46
CA GLY A 537 19.31 -17.14 -1.93
C GLY A 537 19.65 -15.79 -2.58
N MET A 538 19.14 -14.68 -2.03
CA MET A 538 19.49 -13.33 -2.51
C MET A 538 20.99 -13.06 -2.33
N ARG A 539 21.56 -13.44 -1.18
CA ARG A 539 22.98 -13.29 -0.90
C ARG A 539 23.83 -14.11 -1.89
N GLU A 540 23.42 -15.32 -2.23
CA GLU A 540 24.14 -16.14 -3.21
C GLU A 540 24.17 -15.53 -4.63
N ILE A 541 23.14 -14.79 -5.03
CA ILE A 541 23.12 -14.05 -6.30
C ILE A 541 23.96 -12.77 -6.23
N LEU A 542 23.96 -12.11 -5.07
CA LEU A 542 24.59 -10.81 -4.90
C LEU A 542 26.09 -10.89 -4.64
N PHE A 543 26.60 -12.03 -4.18
CA PHE A 543 28.02 -12.20 -3.87
C PHE A 543 28.56 -13.45 -4.55
N HIS A 544 29.75 -13.34 -5.14
CA HIS A 544 30.49 -14.52 -5.59
C HIS A 544 30.64 -15.52 -4.44
N LYS A 545 30.40 -16.81 -4.68
CA LYS A 545 30.82 -17.86 -3.75
C LYS A 545 32.34 -17.82 -3.69
N GLU A 546 32.88 -17.39 -2.54
CA GLU A 546 34.31 -17.51 -2.22
C GLU A 546 34.74 -18.99 -2.14
#